data_AF-A0A661W957-F1
#
_entry.id   AF-A0A661W957-F1
#
_cell.length_a   1.000
_cell.length_b   1.000
_cell.length_c   1.000
_cell.angle_alpha   90.00
_cell.angle_beta   90.00
_cell.angle_gamma   90.00
#
_symmetry.space_group_name_H-M   'P 1'
#
loop_
_entity.id
_entity.type
_entity.pdbx_description
1 polymer ?
#
loop_
_entity_poly.entity_id
_entity_poly.type
_entity_poly.pdbx_seq_one_letter_code
_entity_poly.pdbx_strand_id
1 'polypeptide(L)'
;MQIIQAILDLGPTIMMPIVLFVMAMIFGQKVGKSLRSSLMVGVAFIGIFAVLNATLGTIGPAVQAMADGLGIETLGTDIGWPVAAAITWSFSWAGLIIPIGFVVNWIMLGFGWTKTFDADIWNYWHWTFTAAMTFLWTENIWLAFFLAIVVEVITLKLGDWTAPLTQQYFGIPGTSLPHTETVNWAPFNMAIEKAVLSKIPGLQKSKLDTDNLREKIGFWGEPMMLGFYIGVALGVFIWAVSDYSWKIILELAVAIPALIFLEGRMIGILIDGLTPIVDGVRDVFQKSERFKDREILIGIDAGPIGLSNPASVVIGMVGIVIYLLLTLIIPGYKILPLADL
;
A
#
# COMPACT_ATOMS: atom_id res chain seq x y z
N MET A 1 -7.30 -19.09 -19.38
CA MET A 1 -7.46 -19.13 -17.91
C MET A 1 -6.36 -19.86 -17.18
N GLN A 2 -6.05 -21.15 -17.46
CA GLN A 2 -5.10 -21.93 -16.65
C GLN A 2 -3.69 -21.31 -16.50
N ILE A 3 -3.12 -20.74 -17.56
CA ILE A 3 -1.79 -20.11 -17.49
C ILE A 3 -1.82 -18.80 -16.68
N ILE A 4 -2.89 -18.01 -16.83
CA ILE A 4 -3.06 -16.74 -16.09
C ILE A 4 -3.25 -17.04 -14.61
N GLN A 5 -4.11 -18.00 -14.27
CA GLN A 5 -4.30 -18.44 -12.89
C GLN A 5 -3.00 -18.98 -12.29
N ALA A 6 -2.26 -19.81 -13.04
CA ALA A 6 -0.98 -20.33 -12.59
C ALA A 6 0.08 -19.24 -12.35
N ILE A 7 -0.02 -18.08 -13.00
CA ILE A 7 0.86 -16.92 -12.76
C ILE A 7 0.37 -16.12 -11.54
N LEU A 8 -0.94 -15.94 -11.38
CA LEU A 8 -1.54 -15.25 -10.22
C LEU A 8 -1.31 -16.04 -8.93
N ASP A 9 -1.39 -17.37 -8.97
CA ASP A 9 -1.18 -18.24 -7.83
C ASP A 9 0.28 -18.20 -7.31
N LEU A 10 1.22 -17.60 -8.06
CA LEU A 10 2.62 -17.41 -7.62
C LEU A 10 2.76 -16.30 -6.56
N GLY A 11 1.75 -15.44 -6.42
CA GLY A 11 1.76 -14.31 -5.50
C GLY A 11 2.67 -13.15 -5.91
N PRO A 12 2.62 -12.02 -5.18
CA PRO A 12 3.25 -10.77 -5.58
C PRO A 12 4.79 -10.86 -5.61
N THR A 13 5.40 -11.63 -4.70
CA THR A 13 6.86 -11.81 -4.59
C THR A 13 7.50 -12.39 -5.84
N ILE A 14 6.78 -13.24 -6.58
CA ILE A 14 7.25 -13.90 -7.80
C ILE A 14 6.69 -13.20 -9.04
N MET A 15 5.42 -12.82 -9.01
CA MET A 15 4.76 -12.26 -10.17
C MET A 15 5.28 -10.85 -10.51
N MET A 16 5.53 -9.98 -9.51
CA MET A 16 6.02 -8.63 -9.76
C MET A 16 7.37 -8.63 -10.49
N PRO A 17 8.39 -9.39 -10.07
CA PRO A 17 9.62 -9.56 -10.84
C PRO A 17 9.38 -10.00 -12.29
N ILE A 18 8.50 -10.97 -12.52
CA ILE A 18 8.24 -11.49 -13.88
C ILE A 18 7.61 -10.39 -14.75
N VAL A 19 6.59 -9.70 -14.25
CA VAL A 19 5.91 -8.62 -14.98
C VAL A 19 6.87 -7.48 -15.26
N LEU A 20 7.62 -7.02 -14.24
CA LEU A 20 8.63 -5.98 -14.37
C LEU A 20 9.75 -6.36 -15.36
N PHE A 21 10.18 -7.63 -15.37
CA PHE A 21 11.16 -8.13 -16.32
C PHE A 21 10.63 -8.10 -17.76
N VAL A 22 9.43 -8.64 -17.99
CA VAL A 22 8.79 -8.67 -19.31
C VAL A 22 8.58 -7.25 -19.83
N MET A 23 8.08 -6.35 -19.00
CA MET A 23 7.95 -4.94 -19.35
C MET A 23 9.29 -4.32 -19.70
N ALA A 24 10.31 -4.45 -18.85
CA ALA A 24 11.63 -3.90 -19.12
C ALA A 24 12.19 -4.40 -20.46
N MET A 25 11.94 -5.68 -20.81
CA MET A 25 12.28 -6.25 -22.10
C MET A 25 11.46 -5.65 -23.27
N ILE A 26 10.15 -5.46 -23.12
CA ILE A 26 9.29 -4.80 -24.11
C ILE A 26 9.76 -3.37 -24.37
N PHE A 27 10.18 -2.67 -23.32
CA PHE A 27 10.75 -1.32 -23.40
C PHE A 27 12.24 -1.31 -23.80
N GLY A 28 12.76 -2.41 -24.34
CA GLY A 28 14.08 -2.46 -24.95
C GLY A 28 15.26 -2.30 -23.97
N GLN A 29 15.05 -2.52 -22.67
CA GLN A 29 16.14 -2.56 -21.71
C GLN A 29 16.99 -3.82 -21.92
N LYS A 30 18.29 -3.73 -21.59
CA LYS A 30 19.23 -4.86 -21.70
C LYS A 30 18.82 -5.98 -20.74
N VAL A 31 18.76 -7.22 -21.24
CA VAL A 31 18.36 -8.42 -20.48
C VAL A 31 19.00 -8.48 -19.08
N GLY A 32 20.31 -8.29 -18.98
CA GLY A 32 21.02 -8.37 -17.69
C GLY A 32 20.62 -7.27 -16.69
N LYS A 33 20.34 -6.05 -17.19
CA LYS A 33 19.85 -4.94 -16.37
C LYS A 33 18.41 -5.23 -15.93
N SER A 34 17.55 -5.61 -16.88
CA SER A 34 16.14 -5.97 -16.63
C SER A 34 16.01 -7.09 -15.60
N LEU A 35 16.78 -8.16 -15.73
CA LEU A 35 16.75 -9.31 -14.82
C LEU A 35 17.22 -8.93 -13.42
N ARG A 36 18.34 -8.19 -13.31
CA ARG A 36 18.86 -7.72 -12.02
C ARG A 36 17.83 -6.83 -11.31
N SER A 37 17.26 -5.86 -12.01
CA SER A 37 16.30 -4.89 -11.45
C SER A 37 15.00 -5.54 -11.01
N SER A 38 14.43 -6.41 -11.84
CA SER A 38 13.21 -7.16 -11.49
C SER A 38 13.42 -8.12 -10.31
N LEU A 39 14.54 -8.85 -10.27
CA LEU A 39 14.86 -9.73 -9.14
C LEU A 39 15.09 -8.93 -7.84
N MET A 40 15.72 -7.76 -7.94
CA MET A 40 15.93 -6.88 -6.78
C MET A 40 14.60 -6.43 -6.16
N VAL A 41 13.59 -6.12 -6.99
CA VAL A 41 12.23 -5.87 -6.52
C VAL A 41 11.66 -7.08 -5.79
N GLY A 42 11.80 -8.29 -6.36
CA GLY A 42 11.33 -9.53 -5.71
C GLY A 42 11.99 -9.79 -4.35
N VAL A 43 13.30 -9.54 -4.25
CA VAL A 43 14.04 -9.62 -2.98
C VAL A 43 13.51 -8.62 -1.97
N ALA A 44 13.21 -7.38 -2.39
CA ALA A 44 12.58 -6.39 -1.51
C ALA A 44 11.22 -6.88 -0.99
N PHE A 45 10.34 -7.39 -1.87
CA PHE A 45 9.05 -7.96 -1.46
C PHE A 45 9.19 -9.11 -0.46
N ILE A 46 10.13 -10.05 -0.67
CA ILE A 46 10.37 -11.14 0.28
C ILE A 46 10.79 -10.59 1.64
N GLY A 47 11.67 -9.58 1.66
CA GLY A 47 12.11 -8.93 2.89
C GLY A 47 10.96 -8.24 3.63
N ILE A 48 10.14 -7.46 2.93
CA ILE A 48 8.96 -6.78 3.48
C ILE A 48 8.02 -7.80 4.13
N PHE A 49 7.61 -8.84 3.39
CA PHE A 49 6.72 -9.87 3.96
C PHE A 49 7.36 -10.64 5.11
N ALA A 50 8.69 -10.88 5.10
CA ALA A 50 9.36 -11.55 6.20
C ALA A 50 9.32 -10.72 7.49
N VAL A 51 9.54 -9.40 7.39
CA VAL A 51 9.48 -8.48 8.54
C VAL A 51 8.04 -8.36 9.04
N LEU A 52 7.09 -8.09 8.14
CA LEU A 52 5.68 -7.98 8.46
C LEU A 52 5.15 -9.25 9.16
N ASN A 53 5.46 -10.44 8.64
CA ASN A 53 5.07 -11.70 9.29
C ASN A 53 5.73 -11.88 10.66
N ALA A 54 6.99 -11.50 10.82
CA ALA A 54 7.69 -11.57 12.10
C ALA A 54 7.08 -10.64 13.16
N THR A 55 6.53 -9.48 12.76
CA THR A 55 5.95 -8.51 13.69
C THR A 55 4.46 -8.70 13.93
N LEU A 56 3.69 -9.13 12.92
CA LEU A 56 2.27 -9.46 13.08
C LEU A 56 2.05 -10.61 14.06
N GLY A 57 2.97 -11.57 14.13
CA GLY A 57 2.94 -12.64 15.14
C GLY A 57 2.96 -12.13 16.59
N THR A 58 3.43 -10.91 16.81
CA THR A 58 3.45 -10.25 18.13
C THR A 58 2.27 -9.28 18.28
N ILE A 59 1.97 -8.49 17.25
CA ILE A 59 0.93 -7.45 17.29
C ILE A 59 -0.47 -8.08 17.32
N GLY A 60 -0.71 -9.13 16.54
CA GLY A 60 -2.01 -9.77 16.42
C GLY A 60 -2.59 -10.28 17.75
N PRO A 61 -1.87 -11.16 18.49
CA PRO A 61 -2.30 -11.63 19.80
C PRO A 61 -2.52 -10.50 20.82
N ALA A 62 -1.73 -9.42 20.73
CA ALA A 62 -1.84 -8.27 21.61
C ALA A 62 -3.15 -7.50 21.39
N VAL A 63 -3.51 -7.24 20.12
CA VAL A 63 -4.77 -6.58 19.75
C VAL A 63 -5.96 -7.45 20.14
N GLN A 64 -5.88 -8.78 19.94
CA GLN A 64 -6.95 -9.70 20.35
C GLN A 64 -7.16 -9.70 21.86
N ALA A 65 -6.09 -9.80 22.65
CA ALA A 65 -6.20 -9.80 24.10
C ALA A 65 -6.79 -8.50 24.66
N MET A 66 -6.44 -7.38 24.04
CA MET A 66 -7.00 -6.08 24.38
C MET A 66 -8.49 -6.01 24.05
N ALA A 67 -8.92 -6.54 22.89
CA ALA A 67 -10.34 -6.63 22.54
C ALA A 67 -11.13 -7.47 23.54
N ASP A 68 -10.58 -8.62 23.94
CA ASP A 68 -11.19 -9.52 24.92
C ASP A 68 -11.32 -8.84 26.29
N GLY A 69 -10.25 -8.16 26.74
CA GLY A 69 -10.23 -7.44 28.02
C GLY A 69 -11.20 -6.25 28.08
N LEU A 70 -11.44 -5.61 26.93
CA LEU A 70 -12.42 -4.53 26.79
C LEU A 70 -13.86 -5.03 26.57
N GLY A 71 -14.07 -6.35 26.45
CA GLY A 71 -15.39 -6.93 26.21
C GLY A 71 -15.99 -6.56 24.84
N ILE A 72 -15.15 -6.27 23.85
CA ILE A 72 -15.59 -5.90 22.50
C ILE A 72 -16.07 -7.17 21.78
N GLU A 73 -17.38 -7.27 21.52
CA GLU A 73 -17.91 -8.34 20.67
C GLU A 73 -17.50 -8.13 19.21
N THR A 74 -16.74 -9.07 18.66
CA THR A 74 -16.24 -9.01 17.28
C THR A 74 -17.12 -9.85 16.35
N LEU A 75 -17.46 -9.31 15.18
CA LEU A 75 -18.08 -10.01 14.05
C LEU A 75 -17.03 -10.55 13.08
N GLY A 76 -15.80 -10.03 13.15
CA GLY A 76 -14.72 -10.45 12.29
C GLY A 76 -13.43 -9.70 12.58
N THR A 77 -12.37 -10.17 11.95
CA THR A 77 -11.03 -9.62 12.03
C THR A 77 -10.68 -9.03 10.68
N ASP A 78 -10.04 -7.87 10.69
CA ASP A 78 -9.32 -7.39 9.53
C ASP A 78 -8.15 -8.34 9.24
N ILE A 79 -8.22 -9.00 8.09
CA ILE A 79 -7.30 -10.03 7.61
C ILE A 79 -6.19 -9.46 6.72
N GLY A 80 -6.19 -8.14 6.50
CA GLY A 80 -5.21 -7.44 5.68
C GLY A 80 -5.43 -7.64 4.18
N TRP A 81 -4.85 -6.73 3.41
CA TRP A 81 -4.97 -6.71 1.95
C TRP A 81 -4.52 -8.00 1.23
N PRO A 82 -3.48 -8.78 1.65
CA PRO A 82 -3.04 -9.95 0.88
C PRO A 82 -4.09 -11.06 0.84
N VAL A 83 -4.80 -11.26 1.96
CA VAL A 83 -5.86 -12.27 2.06
C VAL A 83 -7.10 -11.80 1.30
N ALA A 84 -7.43 -10.51 1.38
CA ALA A 84 -8.50 -9.92 0.56
C ALA A 84 -8.23 -10.12 -0.94
N ALA A 85 -7.00 -9.86 -1.40
CA ALA A 85 -6.59 -10.10 -2.78
C ALA A 85 -6.75 -11.57 -3.18
N ALA A 86 -6.27 -12.51 -2.35
CA ALA A 86 -6.41 -13.94 -2.62
C ALA A 86 -7.88 -14.40 -2.75
N ILE A 87 -8.77 -13.86 -1.90
CA ILE A 87 -10.22 -14.13 -1.99
C ILE A 87 -10.77 -13.62 -3.33
N THR A 88 -10.38 -12.43 -3.76
CA THR A 88 -10.85 -11.88 -5.05
C THR A 88 -10.37 -12.68 -6.26
N TRP A 89 -9.14 -13.20 -6.22
CA TRP A 89 -8.60 -14.02 -7.30
C TRP A 89 -9.21 -15.42 -7.37
N SER A 90 -9.92 -15.85 -6.33
CA SER A 90 -10.60 -17.16 -6.30
C SER A 90 -11.85 -17.22 -7.19
N PHE A 91 -12.40 -16.07 -7.60
CA PHE A 91 -13.57 -16.04 -8.48
C PHE A 91 -13.20 -16.54 -9.88
N SER A 92 -14.00 -17.45 -10.43
CA SER A 92 -13.73 -18.09 -11.73
C SER A 92 -13.62 -17.14 -12.91
N TRP A 93 -14.23 -15.95 -12.80
CA TRP A 93 -14.20 -14.89 -13.81
C TRP A 93 -13.16 -13.80 -13.50
N ALA A 94 -12.49 -13.81 -12.34
CA ALA A 94 -11.57 -12.75 -11.91
C ALA A 94 -10.47 -12.45 -12.93
N GLY A 95 -9.93 -13.48 -13.56
CA GLY A 95 -8.89 -13.34 -14.58
C GLY A 95 -9.31 -12.55 -15.82
N LEU A 96 -10.61 -12.29 -16.05
CA LEU A 96 -11.09 -11.43 -17.13
C LEU A 96 -10.86 -9.93 -16.84
N ILE A 97 -10.71 -9.53 -15.58
CA ILE A 97 -10.40 -8.14 -15.22
C ILE A 97 -9.04 -7.71 -15.74
N ILE A 98 -8.07 -8.63 -15.82
CA ILE A 98 -6.72 -8.34 -16.33
C ILE A 98 -6.74 -7.78 -17.75
N PRO A 99 -7.27 -8.50 -18.77
CA PRO A 99 -7.34 -7.95 -20.12
C PRO A 99 -8.27 -6.75 -20.23
N ILE A 100 -9.36 -6.69 -19.44
CA ILE A 100 -10.27 -5.52 -19.44
C ILE A 100 -9.53 -4.28 -18.98
N GLY A 101 -8.89 -4.33 -17.81
CA GLY A 101 -8.16 -3.19 -17.25
C GLY A 101 -6.97 -2.78 -18.10
N PHE A 102 -6.22 -3.75 -18.65
CA PHE A 102 -5.14 -3.42 -19.56
C PHE A 102 -5.62 -2.65 -20.80
N VAL A 103 -6.76 -3.07 -21.39
CA VAL A 103 -7.36 -2.40 -22.54
C VAL A 103 -7.88 -1.01 -22.16
N VAL A 104 -8.55 -0.87 -21.02
CA VAL A 104 -9.06 0.43 -20.53
C VAL A 104 -7.91 1.40 -20.26
N ASN A 105 -6.87 0.98 -19.52
CA ASN A 105 -5.68 1.77 -19.28
C ASN A 105 -5.01 2.22 -20.60
N TRP A 106 -4.84 1.30 -21.57
CA TRP A 106 -4.30 1.63 -22.90
C TRP A 106 -5.15 2.64 -23.68
N ILE A 107 -6.47 2.50 -23.65
CA ILE A 107 -7.40 3.43 -24.28
C ILE A 107 -7.27 4.81 -23.64
N MET A 108 -7.31 4.89 -22.30
CA MET A 108 -7.17 6.14 -21.57
C MET A 108 -5.83 6.83 -21.86
N LEU A 109 -4.73 6.07 -21.89
CA LEU A 109 -3.41 6.57 -22.28
C LEU A 109 -3.42 7.10 -23.72
N GLY A 110 -3.99 6.34 -24.65
CA GLY A 110 -4.06 6.67 -26.07
C GLY A 110 -4.82 7.97 -26.36
N PHE A 111 -5.88 8.25 -25.59
CA PHE A 111 -6.68 9.48 -25.67
C PHE A 111 -6.14 10.64 -24.82
N GLY A 112 -5.11 10.42 -24.01
CA GLY A 112 -4.61 11.48 -23.12
C GLY A 112 -5.45 11.70 -21.88
N TRP A 113 -6.34 10.76 -21.54
CA TRP A 113 -7.13 10.83 -20.33
C TRP A 113 -6.32 10.47 -19.09
N THR A 114 -5.28 9.67 -19.21
CA THR A 114 -4.34 9.43 -18.10
C THR A 114 -2.89 9.57 -18.55
N LYS A 115 -1.99 9.84 -17.60
CA LYS A 115 -0.54 9.75 -17.79
C LYS A 115 0.01 8.43 -17.27
N THR A 116 -0.71 7.76 -16.36
CA THR A 116 -0.32 6.49 -15.75
C THR A 116 -0.54 5.30 -16.67
N PHE A 117 0.56 4.62 -16.99
CA PHE A 117 0.55 3.24 -17.45
C PHE A 117 0.62 2.32 -16.24
N ASP A 118 -0.49 1.65 -15.93
CA ASP A 118 -0.56 0.77 -14.79
C ASP A 118 0.06 -0.58 -15.11
N ALA A 119 1.30 -0.71 -14.69
CA ALA A 119 2.15 -1.85 -14.90
C ALA A 119 1.94 -2.97 -13.87
N ASP A 120 1.20 -2.68 -12.79
CA ASP A 120 1.02 -3.59 -11.67
C ASP A 120 -0.23 -4.45 -11.85
N ILE A 121 -0.07 -5.48 -12.69
CA ILE A 121 -1.17 -6.41 -13.00
C ILE A 121 -1.65 -7.15 -11.75
N TRP A 122 -0.82 -7.30 -10.70
CA TRP A 122 -1.26 -7.89 -9.43
C TRP A 122 -2.34 -7.07 -8.79
N ASN A 123 -2.15 -5.75 -8.77
CA ASN A 123 -3.05 -4.83 -8.10
C ASN A 123 -4.34 -4.55 -8.85
N TYR A 124 -4.55 -5.20 -9.99
CA TYR A 124 -5.87 -5.26 -10.63
C TYR A 124 -6.87 -6.03 -9.77
N TRP A 125 -6.38 -6.74 -8.72
CA TRP A 125 -7.22 -7.30 -7.67
C TRP A 125 -8.14 -6.24 -7.03
N HIS A 126 -7.76 -4.95 -6.99
CA HIS A 126 -8.64 -3.89 -6.50
C HIS A 126 -9.91 -3.72 -7.34
N TRP A 127 -9.77 -3.80 -8.67
CA TRP A 127 -10.91 -3.70 -9.58
C TRP A 127 -11.71 -5.01 -9.56
N THR A 128 -11.01 -6.15 -9.46
CA THR A 128 -11.63 -7.45 -9.22
C THR A 128 -12.41 -7.48 -7.90
N PHE A 129 -11.91 -6.83 -6.84
CA PHE A 129 -12.58 -6.70 -5.54
C PHE A 129 -13.91 -5.96 -5.71
N THR A 130 -13.90 -4.83 -6.41
CA THR A 130 -15.12 -4.07 -6.72
C THR A 130 -16.11 -4.91 -7.53
N ALA A 131 -15.63 -5.63 -8.56
CA ALA A 131 -16.46 -6.55 -9.33
C ALA A 131 -17.05 -7.65 -8.44
N ALA A 132 -16.24 -8.23 -7.54
CA ALA A 132 -16.62 -9.36 -6.70
C ALA A 132 -17.71 -8.94 -5.72
N MET A 133 -17.51 -7.80 -5.04
CA MET A 133 -18.50 -7.23 -4.13
C MET A 133 -19.81 -6.92 -4.84
N THR A 134 -19.75 -6.31 -6.03
CA THR A 134 -20.94 -6.01 -6.84
C THR A 134 -21.66 -7.29 -7.25
N PHE A 135 -20.92 -8.31 -7.69
CA PHE A 135 -21.48 -9.58 -8.12
C PHE A 135 -22.13 -10.34 -6.96
N LEU A 136 -21.50 -10.38 -5.78
CA LEU A 136 -22.05 -11.03 -4.59
C LEU A 136 -23.40 -10.43 -4.15
N TRP A 137 -23.61 -9.13 -4.39
CA TRP A 137 -24.84 -8.44 -4.01
C TRP A 137 -25.93 -8.45 -5.08
N THR A 138 -25.55 -8.47 -6.35
CA THR A 138 -26.48 -8.25 -7.48
C THR A 138 -26.65 -9.47 -8.38
N GLU A 139 -25.77 -10.46 -8.26
CA GLU A 139 -25.64 -11.62 -9.15
C GLU A 139 -25.46 -11.25 -10.65
N ASN A 140 -25.15 -9.98 -10.95
CA ASN A 140 -25.02 -9.47 -12.31
C ASN A 140 -23.56 -9.20 -12.67
N ILE A 141 -22.97 -10.09 -13.46
CA ILE A 141 -21.57 -10.01 -13.86
C ILE A 141 -21.26 -8.83 -14.79
N TRP A 142 -22.22 -8.40 -15.63
CA TRP A 142 -22.02 -7.27 -16.53
C TRP A 142 -21.99 -5.95 -15.77
N LEU A 143 -22.85 -5.82 -14.75
CA LEU A 143 -22.82 -4.68 -13.84
C LEU A 143 -21.51 -4.66 -13.03
N ALA A 144 -21.05 -5.82 -12.57
CA ALA A 144 -19.77 -5.95 -11.87
C ALA A 144 -18.58 -5.47 -12.72
N PHE A 145 -18.48 -5.89 -13.99
CA PHE A 145 -17.43 -5.41 -14.89
C PHE A 145 -17.56 -3.93 -15.21
N PHE A 146 -18.78 -3.43 -15.43
CA PHE A 146 -18.99 -2.01 -15.65
C PHE A 146 -18.50 -1.17 -14.46
N LEU A 147 -18.86 -1.56 -13.23
CA LEU A 147 -18.42 -0.84 -12.04
C LEU A 147 -16.92 -0.96 -11.78
N ALA A 148 -16.31 -2.11 -12.09
CA ALA A 148 -14.85 -2.26 -12.03
C ALA A 148 -14.13 -1.29 -12.97
N ILE A 149 -14.62 -1.15 -14.22
CA ILE A 149 -14.08 -0.17 -15.18
C ILE A 149 -14.26 1.26 -14.67
N VAL A 150 -15.43 1.58 -14.09
CA VAL A 150 -15.66 2.92 -13.51
C VAL A 150 -14.67 3.20 -12.39
N VAL A 151 -14.43 2.24 -11.49
CA VAL A 151 -13.45 2.38 -10.41
C VAL A 151 -12.04 2.52 -10.98
N GLU A 152 -11.63 1.69 -11.94
CA GLU A 152 -10.34 1.81 -12.61
C GLU A 152 -10.13 3.21 -13.19
N VAL A 153 -11.09 3.74 -13.95
CA VAL A 153 -11.00 5.08 -14.56
C VAL A 153 -10.82 6.16 -13.49
N ILE A 154 -11.58 6.08 -12.39
CA ILE A 154 -11.48 7.04 -11.28
C ILE A 154 -10.13 6.90 -10.60
N THR A 155 -9.70 5.67 -10.32
CA THR A 155 -8.44 5.38 -9.63
C THR A 155 -7.24 5.85 -10.44
N LEU A 156 -7.19 5.62 -11.76
CA LEU A 156 -6.13 6.14 -12.63
C LEU A 156 -6.07 7.67 -12.63
N LYS A 157 -7.24 8.33 -12.68
CA LYS A 157 -7.33 9.80 -12.61
C LYS A 157 -6.85 10.35 -11.26
N LEU A 158 -7.20 9.68 -10.17
CA LEU A 158 -6.72 10.06 -8.85
C LEU A 158 -5.22 9.78 -8.69
N GLY A 159 -4.71 8.68 -9.27
CA GLY A 159 -3.29 8.37 -9.33
C GLY A 159 -2.49 9.43 -10.06
N ASP A 160 -2.97 9.93 -11.21
CA ASP A 160 -2.37 11.07 -11.92
C ASP A 160 -2.37 12.34 -11.06
N TRP A 161 -3.45 12.57 -10.32
CA TRP A 161 -3.62 13.76 -9.49
C TRP A 161 -2.69 13.77 -8.27
N THR A 162 -2.51 12.61 -7.63
CA THR A 162 -1.65 12.46 -6.45
C THR A 162 -0.18 12.22 -6.77
N ALA A 163 0.14 11.83 -8.01
CA ALA A 163 1.49 11.49 -8.44
C ALA A 163 2.57 12.54 -8.08
N PRO A 164 2.38 13.86 -8.25
CA PRO A 164 3.40 14.84 -7.86
C PRO A 164 3.75 14.79 -6.37
N LEU A 165 2.75 14.57 -5.52
CA LEU A 165 2.93 14.48 -4.07
C LEU A 165 3.67 13.19 -3.70
N THR A 166 3.24 12.05 -4.24
CA THR A 166 3.84 10.74 -3.93
C THR A 166 5.28 10.66 -4.44
N GLN A 167 5.56 11.20 -5.63
CA GLN A 167 6.91 11.25 -6.18
C GLN A 167 7.85 12.09 -5.32
N GLN A 168 7.39 13.26 -4.85
CA GLN A 168 8.17 14.12 -3.97
C GLN A 168 8.41 13.48 -2.61
N TYR A 169 7.38 12.85 -2.04
CA TYR A 169 7.43 12.30 -0.69
C TYR A 169 8.25 11.00 -0.62
N PHE A 170 8.03 10.07 -1.54
CA PHE A 170 8.71 8.76 -1.55
C PHE A 170 9.99 8.74 -2.40
N GLY A 171 10.30 9.82 -3.14
CA GLY A 171 11.54 9.93 -3.91
C GLY A 171 11.61 9.03 -5.15
N ILE A 172 10.46 8.73 -5.76
CA ILE A 172 10.31 7.77 -6.87
C ILE A 172 9.81 8.47 -8.15
N PRO A 173 10.61 9.33 -8.79
CA PRO A 173 10.16 10.17 -9.89
C PRO A 173 9.70 9.33 -11.09
N GLY A 174 8.59 9.74 -11.72
CA GLY A 174 8.04 9.05 -12.90
C GLY A 174 7.15 7.87 -12.58
N THR A 175 6.73 7.76 -11.32
CA THR A 175 5.80 6.73 -10.87
C THR A 175 4.49 7.37 -10.40
N SER A 176 3.47 6.54 -10.32
CA SER A 176 2.16 6.84 -9.72
C SER A 176 1.71 5.63 -8.93
N LEU A 177 0.82 5.83 -7.97
CA LEU A 177 0.28 4.78 -7.10
C LEU A 177 -1.23 4.59 -7.39
N PRO A 178 -1.62 4.05 -8.55
CA PRO A 178 -3.01 4.05 -9.03
C PRO A 178 -3.83 2.90 -8.41
N HIS A 179 -3.85 2.79 -7.08
CA HIS A 179 -4.53 1.70 -6.40
C HIS A 179 -5.63 2.22 -5.48
N THR A 180 -6.76 1.50 -5.43
CA THR A 180 -7.96 2.00 -4.75
C THR A 180 -7.70 2.25 -3.27
N GLU A 181 -6.95 1.40 -2.58
CA GLU A 181 -6.58 1.58 -1.16
C GLU A 181 -5.72 2.83 -0.90
N THR A 182 -5.01 3.31 -1.91
CA THR A 182 -4.10 4.46 -1.80
C THR A 182 -4.79 5.76 -2.13
N VAL A 183 -5.53 5.79 -3.24
CA VAL A 183 -6.02 7.06 -3.81
C VAL A 183 -7.46 7.40 -3.43
N ASN A 184 -8.24 6.43 -2.92
CA ASN A 184 -9.64 6.64 -2.52
C ASN A 184 -9.79 7.75 -1.46
N TRP A 185 -8.86 7.83 -0.52
CA TRP A 185 -8.88 8.81 0.57
C TRP A 185 -8.32 10.18 0.15
N ALA A 186 -7.64 10.29 -0.99
CA ALA A 186 -6.99 11.52 -1.41
C ALA A 186 -7.95 12.72 -1.52
N PRO A 187 -9.14 12.61 -2.16
CA PRO A 187 -10.09 13.74 -2.22
C PRO A 187 -10.52 14.22 -0.83
N PHE A 188 -10.78 13.28 0.08
CA PHE A 188 -11.21 13.58 1.44
C PHE A 188 -10.08 14.21 2.26
N ASN A 189 -8.88 13.63 2.22
CA ASN A 189 -7.72 14.10 2.95
C ASN A 189 -7.31 15.51 2.50
N MET A 190 -7.24 15.75 1.19
CA MET A 190 -6.89 17.07 0.64
C MET A 190 -8.00 18.11 0.90
N ALA A 191 -9.27 17.70 0.91
CA ALA A 191 -10.37 18.59 1.29
C ALA A 191 -10.28 19.01 2.77
N ILE A 192 -10.03 18.07 3.68
CA ILE A 192 -9.84 18.36 5.11
C ILE A 192 -8.60 19.22 5.32
N GLU A 193 -7.50 18.90 4.64
CA GLU A 193 -6.28 19.70 4.69
C GLU A 193 -6.57 21.15 4.31
N LYS A 194 -7.23 21.38 3.17
CA LYS A 194 -7.55 22.72 2.68
C LYS A 194 -8.61 23.44 3.53
N ALA A 195 -9.60 22.72 4.04
CA ALA A 195 -10.72 23.31 4.77
C ALA A 195 -10.36 23.64 6.22
N VAL A 196 -9.53 22.79 6.85
CA VAL A 196 -9.25 22.80 8.30
C VAL A 196 -7.76 22.92 8.58
N LEU A 197 -6.95 21.93 8.18
CA LEU A 197 -5.56 21.82 8.68
C LEU A 197 -4.67 23.00 8.25
N SER A 198 -4.83 23.46 7.00
CA SER A 198 -4.10 24.60 6.44
C SER A 198 -4.48 25.95 7.06
N LYS A 199 -5.63 26.03 7.73
CA LYS A 199 -6.03 27.23 8.48
C LYS A 199 -5.46 27.28 9.88
N ILE A 200 -4.88 26.18 10.38
CA ILE A 200 -4.29 26.12 11.71
C ILE A 200 -2.83 26.57 11.60
N PRO A 201 -2.47 27.80 12.06
CA PRO A 201 -1.13 28.35 11.83
C PRO A 201 -0.04 27.52 12.52
N GLY A 202 -0.38 26.83 13.62
CA GLY A 202 0.53 25.94 14.33
C GLY A 202 0.93 24.71 13.53
N LEU A 203 0.01 24.14 12.73
CA LEU A 203 0.30 23.00 11.87
C LEU A 203 1.09 23.42 10.63
N GLN A 204 0.74 24.56 10.01
CA GLN A 204 1.46 25.08 8.85
C GLN A 204 2.90 25.54 9.17
N LYS A 205 3.13 26.01 10.39
CA LYS A 205 4.48 26.35 10.89
C LYS A 205 5.20 25.14 11.51
N SER A 206 4.50 24.03 11.68
CA SER A 206 5.08 22.81 12.23
C SER A 206 6.04 22.23 11.20
N LYS A 207 7.30 22.10 11.60
CA LYS A 207 8.30 21.27 10.92
C LYS A 207 8.46 19.94 11.66
N LEU A 208 7.37 19.39 12.23
CA LEU A 208 7.40 18.03 12.75
C LEU A 208 7.30 17.06 11.57
N ASP A 209 8.41 16.88 10.86
CA ASP A 209 8.67 15.66 10.11
C ASP A 209 9.73 14.85 10.87
N THR A 210 9.87 13.57 10.53
CA THR A 210 10.81 12.66 11.20
C THR A 210 12.26 13.15 11.09
N ASP A 211 12.61 13.87 10.02
CA ASP A 211 13.96 14.35 9.75
C ASP A 211 14.31 15.57 10.63
N ASN A 212 13.42 16.57 10.72
CA ASN A 212 13.53 17.70 11.61
C ASN A 212 13.44 17.29 13.08
N LEU A 213 12.67 16.25 13.42
CA LEU A 213 12.66 15.69 14.77
C LEU A 213 14.06 15.14 15.10
N ARG A 214 14.62 14.33 14.22
CA ARG A 214 15.98 13.80 14.36
C ARG A 214 17.03 14.91 14.44
N GLU A 215 16.93 15.96 13.63
CA GLU A 215 17.86 17.10 13.68
C GLU A 215 17.80 17.86 15.02
N LYS A 216 16.61 17.98 15.63
CA LYS A 216 16.42 18.77 16.86
C LYS A 216 16.71 18.01 18.15
N ILE A 217 16.26 16.75 18.24
CA ILE A 217 16.37 15.94 19.47
C ILE A 217 17.31 14.74 19.31
N GLY A 218 18.03 14.68 18.18
CA GLY A 218 19.08 13.70 17.92
C GLY A 218 18.54 12.27 17.92
N PHE A 219 19.22 11.40 18.67
CA PHE A 219 18.87 10.00 18.86
C PHE A 219 17.38 9.78 19.19
N TRP A 220 16.79 10.62 20.02
CA TRP A 220 15.39 10.46 20.47
C TRP A 220 14.35 10.78 19.39
N GLY A 221 14.75 11.43 18.30
CA GLY A 221 13.89 11.74 17.15
C GLY A 221 14.00 10.74 16.02
N GLU A 222 14.82 9.70 16.15
CA GLU A 222 14.97 8.68 15.10
C GLU A 222 13.67 7.87 14.95
N PRO A 223 13.29 7.46 13.72
CA PRO A 223 12.07 6.69 13.49
C PRO A 223 11.99 5.39 14.32
N MET A 224 13.14 4.77 14.58
CA MET A 224 13.25 3.61 15.45
C MET A 224 12.83 3.93 16.91
N MET A 225 13.25 5.09 17.43
CA MET A 225 12.87 5.53 18.79
C MET A 225 11.39 5.92 18.86
N LEU A 226 10.85 6.54 17.82
CA LEU A 226 9.41 6.80 17.72
C LEU A 226 8.60 5.50 17.79
N GLY A 227 9.04 4.48 17.03
CA GLY A 227 8.49 3.14 17.13
C GLY A 227 8.54 2.58 18.55
N PHE A 228 9.63 2.83 19.28
CA PHE A 228 9.85 2.28 20.62
C PHE A 228 8.85 2.88 21.60
N TYR A 229 8.66 4.20 21.56
CA TYR A 229 7.70 4.88 22.41
C TYR A 229 6.26 4.43 22.15
N ILE A 230 5.91 4.24 20.87
CA ILE A 230 4.59 3.74 20.46
C ILE A 230 4.39 2.31 20.96
N GLY A 231 5.39 1.44 20.80
CA GLY A 231 5.35 0.07 21.30
C GLY A 231 5.18 0.00 22.81
N VAL A 232 5.91 0.82 23.56
CA VAL A 232 5.76 0.91 25.02
C VAL A 232 4.36 1.42 25.38
N ALA A 233 3.90 2.52 24.76
CA ALA A 233 2.61 3.12 25.08
C ALA A 233 1.44 2.17 24.78
N LEU A 234 1.46 1.52 23.61
CA LEU A 234 0.48 0.52 23.22
C LEU A 234 0.53 -0.69 24.16
N GLY A 235 1.72 -1.22 24.46
CA GLY A 235 1.87 -2.34 25.36
C GLY A 235 1.38 -2.05 26.78
N VAL A 236 1.61 -0.84 27.30
CA VAL A 236 1.09 -0.41 28.61
C VAL A 236 -0.43 -0.34 28.58
N PHE A 237 -1.01 0.20 27.51
CA PHE A 237 -2.45 0.26 27.36
C PHE A 237 -3.07 -1.14 27.34
N ILE A 238 -2.53 -2.05 26.52
CA ILE A 238 -3.00 -3.45 26.43
C ILE A 238 -2.89 -4.14 27.79
N TRP A 239 -1.74 -4.02 28.46
CA TRP A 239 -1.54 -4.58 29.79
C TRP A 239 -2.51 -4.03 30.84
N ALA A 240 -2.91 -2.75 30.73
CA ALA A 240 -3.83 -2.14 31.68
C ALA A 240 -5.30 -2.58 31.48
N VAL A 241 -5.68 -2.96 30.26
CA VAL A 241 -7.08 -3.27 29.90
C VAL A 241 -7.34 -4.75 29.66
N SER A 242 -6.35 -5.62 29.81
CA SER A 242 -6.46 -7.06 29.59
C SER A 242 -5.64 -7.86 30.61
N ASP A 243 -5.91 -9.16 30.72
CA ASP A 243 -5.12 -10.07 31.57
C ASP A 243 -3.77 -10.48 30.95
N TYR A 244 -3.32 -9.77 29.92
CA TYR A 244 -2.11 -10.10 29.20
C TYR A 244 -0.86 -9.84 30.04
N SER A 245 0.19 -10.63 29.83
CA SER A 245 1.44 -10.49 30.59
C SER A 245 2.08 -9.12 30.35
N TRP A 246 2.64 -8.49 31.40
CA TRP A 246 3.43 -7.27 31.29
C TRP A 246 4.56 -7.34 30.24
N LYS A 247 5.00 -8.57 29.88
CA LYS A 247 5.95 -8.84 28.80
C LYS A 247 5.54 -8.21 27.48
N ILE A 248 4.24 -8.01 27.22
CA ILE A 248 3.77 -7.38 25.97
C ILE A 248 4.34 -5.98 25.75
N ILE A 249 4.60 -5.27 26.84
CA ILE A 249 5.25 -3.95 26.81
C ILE A 249 6.63 -4.08 26.15
N LEU A 250 7.41 -5.08 26.57
CA LEU A 250 8.75 -5.33 26.03
C LEU A 250 8.69 -5.91 24.61
N GLU A 251 7.74 -6.81 24.35
CA GLU A 251 7.57 -7.43 23.04
C GLU A 251 7.25 -6.36 21.97
N LEU A 252 6.28 -5.48 22.23
CA LEU A 252 5.92 -4.39 21.32
C LEU A 252 7.00 -3.30 21.25
N ALA A 253 7.68 -3.01 22.36
CA ALA A 253 8.80 -2.07 22.39
C ALA A 253 9.98 -2.52 21.49
N VAL A 254 10.11 -3.81 21.17
CA VAL A 254 11.13 -4.30 20.24
C VAL A 254 10.54 -4.52 18.84
N ALA A 255 9.35 -5.11 18.73
CA ALA A 255 8.76 -5.47 17.45
C ALA A 255 8.43 -4.25 16.59
N ILE A 256 7.86 -3.19 17.16
CA ILE A 256 7.45 -2.01 16.41
C ILE A 256 8.65 -1.23 15.82
N PRO A 257 9.71 -0.93 16.60
CA PRO A 257 10.94 -0.37 16.03
C PRO A 257 11.57 -1.22 14.95
N ALA A 258 11.58 -2.55 15.15
CA ALA A 258 12.15 -3.48 14.18
C ALA A 258 11.39 -3.44 12.86
N LEU A 259 10.06 -3.38 12.88
CA LEU A 259 9.22 -3.18 11.70
C LEU A 259 9.66 -1.91 10.96
N ILE A 260 9.61 -0.77 11.64
CA ILE A 260 9.92 0.54 11.04
C ILE A 260 11.34 0.57 10.45
N PHE A 261 12.33 0.04 11.16
CA PHE A 261 13.72 0.09 10.73
C PHE A 261 14.00 -0.85 9.55
N LEU A 262 13.54 -2.10 9.62
CA LEU A 262 13.82 -3.10 8.60
C LEU A 262 13.04 -2.81 7.31
N GLU A 263 11.79 -2.37 7.43
CA GLU A 263 10.98 -1.99 6.29
C GLU A 263 11.57 -0.81 5.52
N GLY A 264 12.03 0.23 6.22
CA GLY A 264 12.69 1.37 5.57
C GLY A 264 13.94 0.97 4.76
N ARG A 265 14.65 -0.10 5.15
CA ARG A 265 15.75 -0.67 4.35
C ARG A 265 15.25 -1.38 3.10
N MET A 266 14.09 -2.04 3.18
CA MET A 266 13.51 -2.73 2.03
C MET A 266 12.99 -1.74 0.97
N ILE A 267 12.52 -0.54 1.35
CA ILE A 267 12.25 0.55 0.38
C ILE A 267 13.47 0.84 -0.47
N GLY A 268 14.62 1.06 0.16
CA GLY A 268 15.82 1.45 -0.56
C GLY A 268 16.13 0.45 -1.68
N ILE A 269 16.03 -0.85 -1.35
CA ILE A 269 16.21 -1.93 -2.32
C ILE A 269 15.12 -1.92 -3.39
N LEU A 270 13.86 -1.65 -3.02
CA LEU A 270 12.75 -1.54 -3.96
C LEU A 270 12.96 -0.39 -4.97
N ILE A 271 13.33 0.80 -4.50
CA ILE A 271 13.63 1.98 -5.33
C ILE A 271 14.80 1.70 -6.27
N ASP A 272 15.87 1.09 -5.77
CA ASP A 272 17.02 0.69 -6.57
C ASP A 272 16.63 -0.30 -7.70
N GLY A 273 15.66 -1.17 -7.42
CA GLY A 273 15.09 -2.10 -8.39
C GLY A 273 14.18 -1.44 -9.44
N LEU A 274 13.35 -0.48 -9.01
CA LEU A 274 12.35 0.18 -9.86
C LEU A 274 12.94 1.27 -10.76
N THR A 275 13.89 2.06 -10.25
CA THR A 275 14.47 3.22 -10.97
C THR A 275 14.96 2.85 -12.38
N PRO A 276 15.73 1.76 -12.56
CA PRO A 276 16.19 1.31 -13.89
C PRO A 276 15.08 0.99 -14.89
N ILE A 277 13.92 0.54 -14.41
CA ILE A 277 12.76 0.18 -15.22
C ILE A 277 12.02 1.45 -15.63
N VAL A 278 11.76 2.35 -14.66
CA VAL A 278 11.10 3.63 -14.89
C VAL A 278 11.87 4.48 -15.90
N ASP A 279 13.20 4.56 -15.76
CA ASP A 279 14.07 5.25 -16.73
C ASP A 279 13.95 4.64 -18.13
N GLY A 280 13.90 3.31 -18.21
CA GLY A 280 13.76 2.61 -19.48
C GLY A 280 12.44 2.86 -20.18
N VAL A 281 11.35 2.91 -19.41
CA VAL A 281 10.04 3.23 -19.95
C VAL A 281 10.00 4.68 -20.43
N ARG A 282 10.52 5.62 -19.63
CA ARG A 282 10.67 7.02 -20.00
C ARG A 282 11.43 7.19 -21.32
N ASP A 283 12.56 6.50 -21.47
CA ASP A 283 13.36 6.54 -22.71
C ASP A 283 12.57 6.10 -23.95
N VAL A 284 11.73 5.07 -23.83
CA VAL A 284 10.92 4.58 -24.96
C VAL A 284 9.80 5.55 -25.31
N PHE A 285 9.10 6.08 -24.31
CA PHE A 285 8.03 7.05 -24.55
C PHE A 285 8.55 8.36 -25.12
N GLN A 286 9.70 8.85 -24.64
CA GLN A 286 10.39 10.02 -25.22
C GLN A 286 10.79 9.82 -26.69
N LYS A 287 11.10 8.57 -27.09
CA LYS A 287 11.44 8.24 -28.48
C LYS A 287 10.21 8.01 -29.37
N SER A 288 9.02 7.85 -28.79
CA SER A 288 7.80 7.62 -29.55
C SER A 288 7.23 8.94 -30.04
N GLU A 289 7.12 9.13 -31.36
CA GLU A 289 6.55 10.35 -31.96
C GLU A 289 5.10 10.64 -31.50
N ARG A 290 4.38 9.62 -31.00
CA ARG A 290 3.02 9.77 -30.45
C ARG A 290 3.00 10.27 -28.99
N PHE A 291 4.08 10.05 -28.24
CA PHE A 291 4.16 10.32 -26.80
C PHE A 291 5.32 11.24 -26.40
N LYS A 292 6.08 11.76 -27.39
CA LYS A 292 7.29 12.57 -27.23
C LYS A 292 7.13 13.78 -26.33
N ASP A 293 5.97 14.44 -26.40
CA ASP A 293 5.65 15.63 -25.61
C ASP A 293 4.78 15.33 -24.38
N ARG A 294 4.59 14.04 -24.06
CA ARG A 294 3.70 13.60 -22.97
C ARG A 294 4.51 13.00 -21.84
N GLU A 295 4.23 13.48 -20.64
CA GLU A 295 4.65 12.83 -19.41
C GLU A 295 3.90 11.51 -19.25
N ILE A 296 4.65 10.41 -19.06
CA ILE A 296 4.12 9.08 -18.78
C ILE A 296 4.65 8.62 -17.42
N LEU A 297 3.74 8.10 -16.61
CA LEU A 297 3.98 7.59 -15.27
C LEU A 297 3.83 6.07 -15.24
N ILE A 298 4.60 5.41 -14.39
CA ILE A 298 4.47 3.96 -14.15
C ILE A 298 3.68 3.71 -12.88
N GLY A 299 2.55 3.03 -13.01
CA GLY A 299 1.76 2.51 -11.90
C GLY A 299 2.52 1.39 -11.20
N ILE A 300 2.74 1.53 -9.90
CA ILE A 300 3.43 0.55 -9.06
C ILE A 300 2.72 0.38 -7.73
N ASP A 301 2.94 -0.76 -7.09
CA ASP A 301 2.36 -1.10 -5.80
C ASP A 301 2.63 -0.04 -4.73
N ALA A 302 1.56 0.42 -4.09
CA ALA A 302 1.63 1.40 -3.03
C ALA A 302 1.79 0.76 -1.65
N GLY A 303 1.27 -0.46 -1.44
CA GLY A 303 1.30 -1.16 -0.16
C GLY A 303 2.75 -1.32 0.35
N PRO A 304 3.66 -1.93 -0.43
CA PRO A 304 5.07 -2.07 -0.07
C PRO A 304 5.82 -0.75 0.11
N ILE A 305 5.35 0.36 -0.47
CA ILE A 305 5.99 1.67 -0.38
C ILE A 305 5.48 2.44 0.85
N GLY A 306 4.20 2.32 1.16
CA GLY A 306 3.54 2.92 2.31
C GLY A 306 3.88 2.20 3.61
N LEU A 307 3.77 0.86 3.63
CA LEU A 307 4.09 0.02 4.80
C LEU A 307 5.54 0.13 5.25
N SER A 308 6.38 0.66 4.39
CA SER A 308 7.78 0.80 4.65
C SER A 308 8.22 2.23 4.92
N ASN A 309 7.29 3.17 4.82
CA ASN A 309 7.49 4.53 5.25
C ASN A 309 7.27 4.62 6.78
N PRO A 310 8.30 5.00 7.56
CA PRO A 310 8.19 5.04 9.01
C PRO A 310 7.05 5.91 9.55
N ALA A 311 6.81 7.07 8.94
CA ALA A 311 5.75 7.97 9.37
C ALA A 311 4.36 7.35 9.14
N SER A 312 4.18 6.63 8.03
CA SER A 312 2.95 5.93 7.69
C SER A 312 2.68 4.81 8.68
N VAL A 313 3.68 3.96 8.99
CA VAL A 313 3.56 2.90 10.00
C VAL A 313 3.24 3.47 11.39
N VAL A 314 3.93 4.54 11.79
CA VAL A 314 3.67 5.24 13.06
C VAL A 314 2.23 5.75 13.13
N ILE A 315 1.76 6.42 12.08
CA ILE A 315 0.39 6.94 12.01
C ILE A 315 -0.63 5.79 11.98
N GLY A 316 -0.37 4.71 11.25
CA GLY A 316 -1.21 3.51 11.21
C GLY A 316 -1.35 2.87 12.59
N MET A 317 -0.25 2.70 13.32
CA MET A 317 -0.26 2.14 14.68
C MET A 317 -0.99 3.02 15.71
N VAL A 318 -0.80 4.34 15.63
CA VAL A 318 -1.59 5.28 16.43
C VAL A 318 -3.06 5.23 16.02
N GLY A 319 -3.32 5.09 14.72
CA GLY A 319 -4.64 4.88 14.14
C GLY A 319 -5.34 3.65 14.70
N ILE A 320 -4.63 2.53 14.88
CA ILE A 320 -5.13 1.32 15.54
C ILE A 320 -5.61 1.65 16.96
N VAL A 321 -4.79 2.33 17.78
CA VAL A 321 -5.19 2.73 19.14
C VAL A 321 -6.42 3.62 19.12
N ILE A 322 -6.45 4.63 18.25
CA ILE A 322 -7.58 5.56 18.13
C ILE A 322 -8.84 4.80 17.69
N TYR A 323 -8.72 3.93 16.68
CA TYR A 323 -9.80 3.09 16.19
C TYR A 323 -10.40 2.27 17.34
N LEU A 324 -9.56 1.60 18.12
CA LEU A 324 -9.97 0.76 19.24
C LEU A 324 -10.60 1.56 20.39
N LEU A 325 -10.14 2.79 20.65
CA LEU A 325 -10.82 3.67 21.61
C LEU A 325 -12.19 4.11 21.08
N LEU A 326 -12.31 4.34 19.76
CA LEU A 326 -13.57 4.71 19.13
C LEU A 326 -14.57 3.55 19.13
N THR A 327 -14.14 2.29 19.02
CA THR A 327 -15.06 1.13 19.10
C THR A 327 -15.72 1.00 20.48
N LEU A 328 -15.08 1.49 21.55
CA LEU A 328 -15.68 1.56 22.89
C LEU A 328 -16.80 2.59 23.00
N ILE A 329 -16.70 3.67 22.22
CA ILE A 329 -17.61 4.83 22.30
C ILE A 329 -18.74 4.69 21.28
N ILE A 330 -18.45 4.12 20.10
CA ILE A 330 -19.39 4.06 18.98
C ILE A 330 -20.02 2.65 18.94
N PRO A 331 -21.29 2.51 19.35
CA PRO A 331 -21.97 1.21 19.37
C PRO A 331 -22.14 0.66 17.95
N GLY A 332 -21.85 -0.64 17.79
CA GLY A 332 -22.05 -1.37 16.53
C GLY A 332 -20.79 -1.64 15.71
N TYR A 333 -19.63 -1.10 16.10
CA TYR A 333 -18.36 -1.48 15.50
C TYR A 333 -17.87 -2.82 16.05
N LYS A 334 -17.70 -3.80 15.17
CA LYS A 334 -17.38 -5.19 15.54
C LYS A 334 -16.23 -5.79 14.69
N ILE A 335 -15.43 -4.97 14.02
CA ILE A 335 -14.26 -5.44 13.25
C ILE A 335 -12.99 -5.09 14.03
N LEU A 336 -12.09 -6.05 14.23
CA LEU A 336 -10.78 -5.79 14.84
C LEU A 336 -9.71 -5.50 13.79
N PRO A 337 -8.96 -4.39 13.88
CA PRO A 337 -7.86 -4.08 12.98
C PRO A 337 -6.63 -4.92 13.38
N LEU A 338 -6.44 -6.07 12.75
CA LEU A 338 -5.42 -7.05 13.14
C LEU A 338 -4.26 -7.17 12.16
N ALA A 339 -4.52 -7.14 10.85
CA ALA A 339 -3.52 -7.47 9.83
C ALA A 339 -3.28 -6.38 8.77
N ASP A 340 -4.11 -5.34 8.70
CA ASP A 340 -3.90 -4.19 7.83
C ASP A 340 -3.26 -3.04 8.63
N LEU A 341 -2.16 -2.50 8.12
CA LEU A 341 -1.37 -1.43 8.74
C LEU A 341 -1.39 -0.16 7.89
#